data_AF-A0A5C6F4H7-F1
#
_entry.id   AF-A0A5C6F4H7-F1
#
_cell.length_a   1.000
_cell.length_b   1.000
_cell.length_c   1.000
_cell.angle_alpha   90.00
_cell.angle_beta   90.00
_cell.angle_gamma   90.00
#
_symmetry.space_group_name_H-M   'P 1'
#
loop_
_entity.id
_entity.type
_entity.pdbx_description
1 polymer ?
#
loop_
_entity_poly.entity_id
_entity_poly.type
_entity_poly.pdbx_seq_one_letter_code
_entity_poly.pdbx_strand_id
1 'polypeptide(L)'
;MPKFRGIIQVFIPPCHSEQTMSDPNTTLPNCPQCDSEYTYEDGVLLICPTCAHEWTATEPEEAEDNATRDANGNVLENGDAVVVIKDLKYNGGVVKVGTKVKNIRIVDGDHDIDCKIDGIGAMSLKSEFVKKA
;
A
#
# COMPACT_ATOMS: atom_id res chain seq x y z
N MET A 1 -17.01 77.44 31.98
CA MET A 1 -18.21 77.32 32.84
C MET A 1 -19.01 76.12 32.36
N PRO A 2 -19.40 75.21 33.27
CA PRO A 2 -19.86 73.84 32.99
C PRO A 2 -21.34 73.80 32.60
N LYS A 3 -21.83 72.70 31.99
CA LYS A 3 -22.91 71.85 32.54
C LYS A 3 -23.07 70.55 31.73
N PHE A 4 -22.69 69.45 32.38
CA PHE A 4 -23.05 68.07 32.07
C PHE A 4 -24.56 67.84 32.24
N ARG A 5 -25.14 67.00 31.38
CA ARG A 5 -26.37 66.18 31.52
C ARG A 5 -26.44 65.37 30.22
N GLY A 6 -25.96 64.13 30.13
CA GLY A 6 -26.40 62.94 30.83
C GLY A 6 -27.58 62.32 30.08
N ILE A 7 -27.40 61.17 29.42
CA ILE A 7 -28.33 60.02 29.32
C ILE A 7 -27.69 58.91 28.46
N ILE A 8 -27.79 57.70 28.99
CA ILE A 8 -27.25 56.42 28.55
C ILE A 8 -28.28 55.74 27.64
N GLN A 9 -27.90 55.36 26.41
CA GLN A 9 -28.56 54.30 25.66
C GLN A 9 -27.50 53.49 24.90
N VAL A 10 -27.28 52.31 25.46
CA VAL A 10 -26.60 51.13 24.92
C VAL A 10 -27.07 50.83 23.49
N PHE A 11 -26.14 50.74 22.53
CA PHE A 11 -26.34 49.94 21.32
C PHE A 11 -25.01 49.27 20.95
N ILE A 12 -24.87 48.08 21.52
CA ILE A 12 -24.17 46.88 21.06
C ILE A 12 -23.43 47.07 19.71
N PRO A 13 -22.09 47.01 19.68
CA PRO A 13 -21.37 46.74 18.45
C PRO A 13 -21.64 45.27 18.05
N PRO A 14 -22.16 44.95 16.85
CA PRO A 14 -21.92 43.62 16.32
C PRO A 14 -20.42 43.55 16.05
N CYS A 15 -19.76 42.80 16.93
CA CYS A 15 -18.38 42.38 16.83
C CYS A 15 -18.08 42.03 15.37
N HIS A 16 -17.22 42.84 14.75
CA HIS A 16 -16.51 42.45 13.55
C HIS A 16 -15.76 41.18 13.89
N SER A 17 -16.19 40.05 13.34
CA SER A 17 -15.45 38.79 13.37
C SER A 17 -16.03 37.91 12.27
N GLU A 18 -15.73 38.32 11.04
CA GLU A 18 -15.51 37.42 9.91
C GLU A 18 -14.63 36.27 10.42
N GLN A 19 -15.26 35.20 10.91
CA GLN A 19 -14.55 33.99 11.32
C GLN A 19 -14.28 33.20 10.05
N THR A 20 -13.32 33.70 9.26
CA THR A 20 -12.39 32.82 8.58
C THR A 20 -11.66 32.05 9.67
N MET A 21 -12.24 30.93 10.10
CA MET A 21 -11.49 29.88 10.79
C MET A 21 -10.57 29.27 9.73
N SER A 22 -9.47 29.96 9.45
CA SER A 22 -8.29 29.36 8.83
C SER A 22 -7.52 28.71 9.96
N ASP A 23 -7.96 27.52 10.37
CA ASP A 23 -7.19 26.68 11.28
C ASP A 23 -5.96 26.12 10.54
N PRO A 24 -4.77 26.26 11.15
CA PRO A 24 -3.47 26.14 10.48
C PRO A 24 -3.11 24.69 10.18
N ASN A 25 -2.93 24.37 8.90
CA ASN A 25 -2.00 23.35 8.42
C ASN A 25 -1.98 22.04 9.25
N THR A 26 -3.08 21.28 9.22
CA THR A 26 -2.93 19.83 9.17
C THR A 26 -2.48 19.53 7.75
N THR A 27 -1.19 19.18 7.57
CA THR A 27 -0.57 18.82 6.29
C THR A 27 -1.21 17.54 5.73
N LEU A 28 -2.44 17.65 5.22
CA LEU A 28 -3.07 16.64 4.39
C LEU A 28 -2.64 16.91 2.94
N PRO A 29 -2.31 15.87 2.16
CA PRO A 29 -1.92 16.06 0.77
C PRO A 29 -3.10 16.61 -0.04
N ASN A 30 -2.77 17.48 -1.00
CA ASN A 30 -3.72 17.94 -2.00
C ASN A 30 -4.31 16.74 -2.75
N CYS A 31 -5.54 16.89 -3.22
CA CYS A 31 -6.17 15.84 -4.01
C CYS A 31 -5.41 15.59 -5.33
N PRO A 32 -5.01 14.34 -5.66
CA PRO A 32 -4.28 14.05 -6.90
C PRO A 32 -5.12 14.25 -8.17
N GLN A 33 -6.45 14.29 -8.07
CA GLN A 33 -7.35 14.44 -9.22
C GLN A 33 -7.66 15.91 -9.55
N CYS A 34 -7.69 16.79 -8.55
CA CYS A 34 -8.17 18.17 -8.73
C CYS A 34 -7.29 19.24 -8.07
N ASP A 35 -6.18 18.84 -7.44
CA ASP A 35 -5.23 19.72 -6.74
C ASP A 35 -5.86 20.57 -5.63
N SER A 36 -7.02 20.14 -5.12
CA SER A 36 -7.75 20.85 -4.06
C SER A 36 -7.04 20.67 -2.72
N GLU A 37 -6.85 21.78 -2.01
CA GLU A 37 -6.28 21.83 -0.65
C GLU A 37 -7.27 21.34 0.42
N TYR A 38 -8.55 21.21 0.08
CA TYR A 38 -9.62 20.87 1.01
C TYR A 38 -9.85 19.36 1.16
N THR A 39 -8.80 18.58 1.36
CA THR A 39 -8.92 17.14 1.66
C THR A 39 -9.32 16.92 3.13
N TYR A 40 -10.22 15.99 3.41
CA TYR A 40 -10.52 15.53 4.78
C TYR A 40 -10.28 14.03 4.92
N GLU A 41 -9.87 13.59 6.10
CA GLU A 41 -9.72 12.17 6.43
C GLU A 41 -11.04 11.62 7.02
N ASP A 42 -11.47 10.45 6.55
CA ASP A 42 -12.52 9.62 7.15
C ASP A 42 -11.89 8.27 7.52
N GLY A 43 -11.33 8.20 8.72
CA GLY A 43 -10.61 7.02 9.21
C GLY A 43 -9.27 6.81 8.50
N VAL A 44 -9.22 5.86 7.56
CA VAL A 44 -8.01 5.51 6.78
C VAL A 44 -8.04 6.11 5.37
N LEU A 45 -9.19 6.62 4.95
CA LEU A 45 -9.38 7.26 3.64
C LEU A 45 -9.24 8.77 3.76
N LEU A 46 -8.68 9.38 2.73
CA LEU A 46 -8.72 10.78 2.38
C LEU A 46 -9.79 10.99 1.31
N ILE A 47 -10.66 11.97 1.52
CA ILE A 47 -11.75 12.30 0.62
C ILE A 47 -11.66 13.77 0.21
N CYS A 48 -11.81 14.02 -1.08
CA CYS A 48 -11.94 15.37 -1.61
C CYS A 48 -13.43 15.75 -1.79
N PRO A 49 -13.92 16.82 -1.15
CA PRO A 49 -15.30 17.30 -1.29
C PRO A 49 -15.55 17.99 -2.63
N THR A 50 -14.50 18.40 -3.35
CA THR A 50 -14.62 19.08 -4.65
C THR A 50 -14.93 18.09 -5.79
N CYS A 51 -14.31 16.91 -5.76
CA CYS A 51 -14.43 15.92 -6.82
C CYS A 51 -14.97 14.56 -6.37
N ALA A 52 -15.26 14.39 -5.08
CA ALA A 52 -15.67 13.13 -4.47
C ALA A 52 -14.67 11.99 -4.70
N HIS A 53 -13.39 12.32 -4.93
CA HIS A 53 -12.34 11.32 -5.04
C HIS A 53 -11.94 10.84 -3.64
N GLU A 54 -11.83 9.53 -3.50
CA GLU A 54 -11.46 8.82 -2.28
C GLU A 54 -10.14 8.08 -2.54
N TRP A 55 -9.14 8.33 -1.69
CA TRP A 55 -7.82 7.69 -1.76
C TRP A 55 -7.27 7.48 -0.35
N THR A 56 -6.16 6.78 -0.18
CA THR A 56 -5.52 6.61 1.13
C THR A 56 -4.20 7.37 1.15
N ALA A 57 -3.86 8.04 2.25
CA ALA A 57 -2.58 8.78 2.39
C ALA A 57 -1.38 7.83 2.34
N THR A 58 -1.59 6.64 2.88
CA THR A 58 -0.73 5.49 2.75
C THR A 58 -1.24 4.72 1.56
N GLU A 59 -0.43 4.58 0.51
CA GLU A 59 -0.64 3.59 -0.56
C GLU A 59 -1.15 2.32 0.11
N PRO A 60 -2.26 1.70 -0.35
CA PRO A 60 -2.64 0.42 0.22
C PRO A 60 -1.41 -0.47 0.06
N GLU A 61 -0.77 -0.81 1.18
CA GLU A 61 0.13 -1.96 1.22
C GLU A 61 -0.80 -3.12 0.87
N GLU A 62 -0.95 -3.38 -0.44
CA GLU A 62 -1.49 -4.60 -0.97
C GLU A 62 -0.69 -5.69 -0.30
N ALA A 63 -1.25 -6.25 0.77
CA ALA A 63 -0.79 -7.38 1.54
C ALA A 63 0.50 -8.02 0.96
N GLU A 64 1.65 -7.41 1.25
CA GLU A 64 2.97 -8.03 1.03
C GLU A 64 3.18 -9.23 1.98
N ASP A 65 2.12 -9.63 2.71
CA ASP A 65 2.02 -10.86 3.47
C ASP A 65 1.87 -12.09 2.55
N ASN A 66 1.51 -11.91 1.27
CA ASN A 66 1.46 -13.01 0.28
C ASN A 66 2.65 -13.05 -0.69
N ALA A 67 3.67 -12.22 -0.46
CA ALA A 67 4.89 -12.29 -1.26
C ALA A 67 5.61 -13.62 -0.98
N THR A 68 5.60 -14.56 -1.95
CA THR A 68 6.33 -15.82 -1.83
C THR A 68 7.82 -15.52 -1.82
N ARG A 69 8.47 -15.76 -0.68
CA ARG A 69 9.91 -15.53 -0.49
C ARG A 69 10.68 -16.81 -0.67
N ASP A 70 11.81 -16.75 -1.36
CA ASP A 70 12.72 -17.88 -1.48
C ASP A 70 13.46 -18.17 -0.17
N ALA A 71 14.27 -19.22 -0.13
CA ALA A 71 15.09 -19.59 1.03
C ALA A 71 16.04 -18.48 1.55
N ASN A 72 16.40 -17.50 0.72
CA ASN A 72 17.22 -16.34 1.09
C ASN A 72 16.39 -15.08 1.40
N GLY A 73 15.07 -15.16 1.36
CA GLY A 73 14.17 -14.03 1.65
C GLY A 73 13.96 -13.07 0.49
N ASN A 74 14.34 -13.40 -0.75
CA ASN A 74 14.00 -12.58 -1.91
C ASN A 74 12.55 -12.85 -2.33
N VAL A 75 11.84 -11.78 -2.68
CA VAL A 75 10.50 -11.87 -3.25
C VAL A 75 10.59 -12.50 -4.64
N LEU A 76 9.80 -13.55 -4.83
CA LEU A 76 9.64 -14.23 -6.11
C LEU A 76 8.38 -13.74 -6.80
N GLU A 77 8.48 -13.61 -8.12
CA GLU A 77 7.39 -13.13 -8.96
C GLU A 77 7.07 -14.15 -10.04
N ASN A 78 5.86 -14.06 -10.59
CA ASN A 78 5.45 -14.88 -11.73
C ASN A 78 6.35 -14.59 -12.94
N GLY A 79 6.90 -15.65 -13.54
CA GLY A 79 7.80 -15.58 -14.68
C GLY A 79 9.30 -15.56 -14.31
N ASP A 80 9.64 -15.50 -13.03
CA ASP A 80 11.04 -15.44 -12.59
C ASP A 80 11.77 -16.79 -12.77
N ALA A 81 13.09 -16.80 -12.52
CA ALA A 81 13.92 -17.98 -12.59
C ALA A 81 14.45 -18.34 -11.20
N VAL A 82 14.36 -19.62 -10.85
CA VAL A 82 14.81 -20.12 -9.54
C VAL A 82 15.80 -21.26 -9.69
N VAL A 83 16.71 -21.40 -8.72
CA VAL A 83 17.67 -22.49 -8.61
C VAL A 83 17.40 -23.28 -7.35
N VAL A 84 17.40 -24.60 -7.47
CA VAL A 84 17.27 -25.50 -6.32
C VAL A 84 18.57 -25.50 -5.51
N ILE A 85 18.48 -25.28 -4.19
CA ILE A 85 19.64 -25.21 -3.29
C ILE A 85 19.96 -26.50 -2.54
N LYS A 86 19.03 -27.45 -2.48
CA LYS A 86 19.17 -28.74 -1.77
C LYS A 86 18.73 -29.89 -2.65
N ASP A 87 19.32 -31.07 -2.46
CA ASP A 87 18.84 -32.26 -3.13
C ASP A 87 17.48 -32.70 -2.57
N LEU A 88 16.57 -33.05 -3.47
CA LEU A 88 15.22 -33.46 -3.12
C LEU A 88 14.87 -34.75 -3.87
N LYS A 89 14.52 -35.78 -3.10
CA LYS A 89 14.05 -37.06 -3.62
C LYS A 89 12.54 -36.99 -3.80
N TYR A 90 12.06 -37.24 -5.01
CA TYR A 90 10.62 -37.35 -5.31
C TYR A 90 10.31 -38.70 -5.96
N ASN A 91 9.02 -39.04 -6.07
CA ASN A 91 8.58 -40.33 -6.60
C ASN A 91 8.95 -40.61 -8.07
N GLY A 92 9.50 -39.63 -8.80
CA GLY A 92 9.97 -39.79 -10.18
C GLY A 92 11.48 -39.62 -10.39
N GLY A 93 12.27 -39.36 -9.35
CA GLY A 93 13.70 -39.08 -9.51
C GLY A 93 14.38 -38.38 -8.34
N VAL A 94 15.58 -37.85 -8.59
CA VAL A 94 16.33 -37.01 -7.65
C VAL A 94 16.59 -35.67 -8.32
N VAL A 95 16.04 -34.58 -7.77
CA VAL A 95 16.40 -33.23 -8.18
C VAL A 95 17.70 -32.89 -7.46
N LYS A 96 18.77 -32.69 -8.23
CA LYS A 96 20.06 -32.30 -7.67
C LYS A 96 20.11 -30.78 -7.47
N VAL A 97 20.86 -30.36 -6.46
CA VAL A 97 21.23 -28.95 -6.26
C VAL A 97 21.81 -28.37 -7.55
N GLY A 98 21.47 -27.11 -7.84
CA GLY A 98 21.90 -26.41 -9.05
C GLY A 98 20.97 -26.56 -10.25
N THR A 99 19.84 -27.26 -10.12
CA THR A 99 18.82 -27.30 -11.17
C THR A 99 18.17 -25.92 -11.30
N LYS A 100 18.32 -25.26 -12.46
CA LYS A 100 17.72 -23.96 -12.76
C LYS A 100 16.41 -24.15 -13.51
N VAL A 101 15.32 -23.65 -12.93
CA VAL A 101 14.00 -23.64 -13.55
C VAL A 101 13.62 -22.21 -13.87
N LYS A 102 12.97 -22.00 -15.01
CA LYS A 102 12.58 -20.68 -15.52
C LYS A 102 11.07 -20.64 -15.66
N ASN A 103 10.50 -19.43 -15.64
CA ASN A 103 9.05 -19.24 -15.78
C ASN A 103 8.29 -19.93 -14.64
N ILE A 104 8.60 -19.54 -13.41
CA ILE A 104 7.85 -19.98 -12.24
C ILE A 104 6.48 -19.31 -12.21
N ARG A 105 5.51 -19.98 -11.59
CA ARG A 105 4.17 -19.45 -11.32
C ARG A 105 3.92 -19.55 -9.83
N ILE A 106 3.59 -18.42 -9.22
CA ILE A 106 3.23 -18.33 -7.81
C ILE A 106 1.80 -18.86 -7.68
N VAL A 107 1.58 -19.78 -6.75
CA VAL A 107 0.26 -20.35 -6.48
C VAL A 107 0.02 -20.38 -4.98
N ASP A 108 -1.17 -19.93 -4.57
CA ASP A 108 -1.59 -20.00 -3.17
C ASP A 108 -2.13 -21.41 -2.89
N GLY A 109 -1.36 -22.21 -2.16
CA GLY A 109 -1.65 -23.63 -1.93
C GLY A 109 -0.61 -24.34 -1.07
N ASP A 110 -0.66 -25.68 -1.03
CA ASP A 110 0.29 -26.51 -0.25
C ASP A 110 1.73 -26.43 -0.79
N HIS A 111 1.86 -26.11 -2.08
CA HIS A 111 3.13 -25.85 -2.75
C HIS A 111 3.08 -24.43 -3.30
N ASP A 112 3.96 -23.55 -2.81
CA ASP A 112 3.93 -22.11 -3.13
C ASP A 112 4.34 -21.79 -4.57
N ILE A 113 5.08 -22.71 -5.23
CA ILE A 113 5.70 -22.46 -6.54
C ILE A 113 5.40 -23.61 -7.50
N ASP A 114 4.70 -23.31 -8.59
CA ASP A 114 4.59 -24.20 -9.74
C ASP A 114 5.62 -23.81 -10.80
N CYS A 115 6.31 -24.79 -11.38
CA CYS A 115 7.33 -24.51 -12.37
C CYS A 115 7.25 -25.48 -13.54
N LYS A 116 7.51 -24.98 -14.76
CA LYS A 116 7.47 -25.80 -15.96
C LYS A 116 8.87 -26.10 -16.45
N ILE A 117 9.22 -27.38 -16.48
CA ILE A 117 10.50 -27.86 -17.01
C ILE A 117 10.25 -28.48 -18.39
N ASP A 118 10.99 -28.00 -19.39
CA ASP A 118 10.94 -28.55 -20.74
C ASP A 118 11.41 -30.03 -20.74
N GLY A 119 10.55 -30.93 -21.21
CA GLY A 119 10.80 -32.39 -21.22
C GLY A 119 10.32 -33.18 -19.99
N ILE A 120 10.01 -32.53 -18.86
CA ILE A 120 9.48 -33.21 -17.65
C ILE A 120 8.03 -32.80 -17.37
N GLY A 121 7.63 -31.56 -17.69
CA GLY A 121 6.27 -31.05 -17.48
C GLY A 121 6.19 -30.01 -16.36
N ALA A 122 4.97 -29.78 -15.84
CA ALA A 122 4.75 -28.93 -14.67
C ALA A 122 5.10 -29.71 -13.39
N MET A 123 5.85 -29.07 -12.50
CA MET A 123 6.27 -29.61 -11.22
C MET A 123 6.11 -28.54 -10.16
N SER A 124 5.52 -28.90 -9.02
CA SER A 124 5.33 -27.99 -7.90
C SER A 124 6.42 -28.20 -6.84
N LEU A 125 7.00 -27.11 -6.37
CA LEU A 125 8.10 -27.06 -5.40
C LEU A 125 7.76 -26.09 -4.28
N LYS A 126 8.41 -26.28 -3.12
CA LYS A 126 8.27 -25.36 -1.99
C LYS A 126 9.32 -24.25 -2.07
N SER A 127 8.92 -23.05 -1.67
CA SER A 127 9.76 -21.84 -1.66
C SER A 127 11.04 -21.98 -0.80
N GLU A 128 11.00 -22.82 0.24
CA GLU A 128 12.13 -23.10 1.15
C GLU A 128 13.33 -23.84 0.50
N PHE A 129 13.15 -24.47 -0.68
CA PHE A 129 14.19 -25.26 -1.35
C PHE A 129 14.74 -24.60 -2.61
N VAL A 130 14.24 -23.42 -2.94
CA VAL A 130 14.64 -22.68 -4.13
C VAL A 130 15.23 -21.33 -3.76
N LYS A 131 16.02 -20.77 -4.67
CA LYS A 131 16.53 -19.41 -4.60
C LYS A 131 16.32 -18.67 -5.91
N LYS A 132 16.17 -17.35 -5.86
CA LYS A 132 16.19 -16.51 -7.06
C LYS A 132 17.54 -16.67 -7.81
N ALA A 133 17.49 -16.77 -9.13
CA ALA A 133 18.57 -17.28 -9.99
C ALA A 133 19.35 -16.26 -10.82
#